data_AF-A0AAD3CUG1-F1
#
_entry.id   AF-A0AAD3CUG1-F1
#
_cell.length_a   1.000
_cell.length_b   1.000
_cell.length_c   1.000
_cell.angle_alpha   90.00
_cell.angle_beta   90.00
_cell.angle_gamma   90.00
#
_symmetry.space_group_name_H-M   'P 1'
#
loop_
_entity.id
_entity.type
_entity.pdbx_description
1 polymer ?
#
loop_
_entity_poly.entity_id
_entity_poly.type
_entity_poly.pdbx_seq_one_letter_code
_entity_poly.pdbx_strand_id
1 'polypeptide(L)'
;MVDLIDVSFEELQHEWQEKGFVSEAKFDDLDFPKDVYEDEDKRVNRDTDAESRQRAKTLNHRWQIENRLKIKMAIQEKVDKKNRQLRLKARQHVDNNEKASQYLSRMITDARTNENTNSLLQQNEGTNSLKKKWKALCKEGSDSNVTLVDFATLDDMPDAILDIMLDTLTMPILQSFGVVREYSFDTVSNIRNLPNKKNEVIEYAKQLMKKPPILFVPILDIQLEDNGTDDQNNDSDDDTVDLTEGNTNENAIPISLSQKKPSEYLQEAIWRRKFSASIKGVRRIEVDEEVEDTLKEDANVLLEILQNRFEMHFETHHMINYREHECFVWTERNLPRLCAAITLASHTKKDLRNQFVTRSTTVLGNPCTSTTSIFCNARDEPYTKLHGCYLYYDRESGKWVRSGKAGGNGKTTFQSRDKEHAKASRELQSSFYMAYADKDVVSECREGSFQDLNQYCGLSFDPEDVEQILNMDDGLLQWTHGIKDWIEEYCKKRDNMTQKETQLMLVAYLFELAYELCIGMLDNKSQSGGFEAAVGRHSSN
;
A
#
# COMPACT_ATOMS: atom_id res chain seq x y z
N MET A 1 7.05 -0.80 19.37
CA MET A 1 6.62 -1.45 20.63
C MET A 1 7.29 -2.81 20.82
N VAL A 2 7.50 -3.61 19.76
CA VAL A 2 8.35 -4.82 19.81
C VAL A 2 9.82 -4.45 20.07
N ASP A 3 10.35 -3.42 19.42
CA ASP A 3 11.74 -2.95 19.65
C ASP A 3 11.97 -2.31 21.04
N LEU A 4 10.91 -1.80 21.67
CA LEU A 4 10.97 -1.30 23.05
C LEU A 4 11.09 -2.43 24.07
N ILE A 5 10.73 -3.67 23.69
CA ILE A 5 10.70 -4.81 24.60
C ILE A 5 12.08 -5.45 24.75
N ASP A 6 12.84 -5.59 23.65
CA ASP A 6 14.22 -6.12 23.74
C ASP A 6 15.12 -5.18 24.54
N VAL A 7 14.99 -3.87 24.29
CA VAL A 7 15.70 -2.84 25.07
C VAL A 7 15.30 -2.90 26.55
N SER A 8 14.00 -3.04 26.86
CA SER A 8 13.54 -3.13 28.26
C SER A 8 14.06 -4.37 28.99
N PHE A 9 14.25 -5.50 28.31
CA PHE A 9 14.70 -6.73 28.95
C PHE A 9 16.21 -6.73 29.20
N GLU A 10 16.99 -6.21 28.26
CA GLU A 10 18.43 -6.02 28.42
C GLU A 10 18.73 -5.04 29.56
N GLU A 11 17.97 -3.96 29.69
CA GLU A 11 18.11 -3.01 30.81
C GLU A 11 17.80 -3.63 32.17
N LEU A 12 16.75 -4.45 32.26
CA LEU A 12 16.42 -5.19 33.48
C LEU A 12 17.49 -6.23 33.81
N GLN A 13 18.04 -6.91 32.79
CA GLN A 13 19.09 -7.89 32.95
C GLN A 13 20.41 -7.24 33.41
N HIS A 14 20.75 -6.07 32.87
CA HIS A 14 21.92 -5.31 33.27
C HIS A 14 21.84 -4.88 34.74
N GLU A 15 20.72 -4.26 35.15
CA GLU A 15 20.56 -3.85 36.56
C GLU A 15 20.59 -5.06 37.52
N TRP A 16 20.00 -6.18 37.11
CA TRP A 16 20.07 -7.41 37.89
C TRP A 16 21.49 -7.96 38.00
N GLN A 17 22.27 -7.93 36.91
CA GLN A 17 23.68 -8.36 36.93
C GLN A 17 24.53 -7.46 37.83
N GLU A 18 24.28 -6.15 37.81
CA GLU A 18 25.02 -5.16 38.59
C GLU A 18 24.67 -5.22 40.10
N LYS A 19 23.38 -5.27 40.44
CA LYS A 19 22.89 -5.11 41.82
C LYS A 19 22.46 -6.43 42.48
N GLY A 20 22.32 -7.51 41.70
CA GLY A 20 21.75 -8.78 42.15
C GLY A 20 20.23 -8.77 42.33
N PHE A 21 19.57 -7.65 42.01
CA PHE A 21 18.12 -7.44 41.98
C PHE A 21 17.79 -6.27 41.05
N VAL A 22 16.56 -6.18 40.56
CA VAL A 22 16.05 -5.03 39.80
C VAL A 22 15.26 -4.15 40.76
N SER A 23 15.49 -2.84 40.73
CA SER A 23 14.79 -1.90 41.61
C SER A 23 13.33 -1.66 41.17
N GLU A 24 12.43 -1.36 42.11
CA GLU A 24 11.04 -1.02 41.77
C GLU A 24 10.97 0.23 40.88
N ALA A 25 11.85 1.20 41.12
CA ALA A 25 11.97 2.39 40.26
C ALA A 25 12.24 2.00 38.80
N LYS A 26 13.11 1.02 38.54
CA LYS A 26 13.41 0.56 37.18
C LYS A 26 12.23 -0.17 36.52
N PHE A 27 11.42 -0.90 37.29
CA PHE A 27 10.17 -1.47 36.78
C PHE A 27 9.14 -0.39 36.44
N ASP A 28 9.02 0.63 37.30
CA ASP A 28 8.13 1.77 37.09
C ASP A 28 8.56 2.60 35.86
N ASP A 29 9.86 2.83 35.67
CA ASP A 29 10.43 3.53 34.50
C ASP A 29 10.14 2.81 33.17
N LEU A 30 10.03 1.47 33.22
CA LEU A 30 9.70 0.62 32.08
C LEU A 30 8.20 0.29 31.97
N ASP A 31 7.36 0.95 32.77
CA ASP A 31 5.90 0.82 32.81
C ASP A 31 5.41 -0.64 33.04
N PHE A 32 6.17 -1.41 33.84
CA PHE A 32 5.79 -2.79 34.18
C PHE A 32 4.63 -2.81 35.19
N PRO A 33 3.60 -3.66 34.98
CA PRO A 33 2.49 -3.77 35.92
C PRO A 33 2.95 -4.20 37.32
N LYS A 34 2.42 -3.53 38.36
CA LYS A 34 2.62 -3.94 39.75
C LYS A 34 1.84 -5.22 40.06
N ASP A 35 2.44 -6.11 40.83
CA ASP A 35 1.75 -7.32 41.28
C ASP A 35 0.66 -6.94 42.30
N VAL A 36 -0.55 -7.43 42.06
CA VAL A 36 -1.73 -7.24 42.93
C VAL A 36 -2.06 -8.60 43.55
N TYR A 37 -2.34 -8.63 44.86
CA TYR A 37 -2.84 -9.84 45.51
C TYR A 37 -4.23 -10.21 44.97
N GLU A 38 -4.60 -11.51 45.05
CA GLU A 38 -5.96 -11.97 44.71
C GLU A 38 -7.05 -11.32 45.58
N ASP A 39 -6.67 -10.80 46.77
CA ASP A 39 -7.51 -9.88 47.54
C ASP A 39 -7.26 -8.43 47.06
N GLU A 40 -8.17 -7.95 46.21
CA GLU A 40 -8.04 -6.88 45.20
C GLU A 40 -7.55 -5.47 45.62
N ASP A 41 -7.13 -5.22 46.86
CA ASP A 41 -6.76 -3.85 47.32
C ASP A 41 -5.35 -3.71 47.93
N LYS A 42 -4.57 -4.79 47.99
CA LYS A 42 -3.18 -4.71 48.48
C LYS A 42 -2.20 -4.82 47.32
N ARG A 43 -1.46 -3.74 47.06
CA ARG A 43 -0.32 -3.72 46.14
C ARG A 43 0.92 -4.22 46.88
N VAL A 44 1.67 -5.13 46.25
CA VAL A 44 2.92 -5.63 46.82
C VAL A 44 3.98 -4.53 46.71
N ASN A 45 4.57 -4.13 47.84
CA ASN A 45 5.76 -3.27 47.82
C ASN A 45 7.00 -4.18 47.69
N ARG A 46 7.66 -4.18 46.53
CA ARG A 46 8.67 -5.21 46.19
C ARG A 46 10.01 -5.04 46.94
N ASP A 47 10.23 -3.91 47.61
CA ASP A 47 11.52 -3.57 48.25
C ASP A 47 11.60 -3.89 49.75
N THR A 48 10.49 -4.21 50.42
CA THR A 48 10.43 -4.12 51.89
C THR A 48 10.77 -5.38 52.68
N ASP A 49 10.66 -6.58 52.10
CA ASP A 49 10.99 -7.82 52.82
C ASP A 49 11.82 -8.83 52.00
N ALA A 50 12.50 -9.74 52.71
CA ALA A 50 13.35 -10.77 52.10
C ALA A 50 12.57 -11.74 51.20
N GLU A 51 11.26 -11.90 51.46
CA GLU A 51 10.35 -12.73 50.69
C GLU A 51 10.00 -12.08 49.34
N SER A 52 9.86 -10.76 49.30
CA SER A 52 9.62 -9.91 48.13
C SER A 52 10.85 -9.88 47.24
N ARG A 53 12.06 -9.85 47.83
CA ARG A 53 13.32 -10.05 47.10
C ARG A 53 13.46 -11.47 46.53
N GLN A 54 12.95 -12.49 47.23
CA GLN A 54 12.89 -13.87 46.69
C GLN A 54 11.84 -14.05 45.59
N ARG A 55 10.72 -13.32 45.66
CA ARG A 55 9.69 -13.31 44.60
C ARG A 55 10.10 -12.47 43.39
N ALA A 56 10.90 -11.42 43.58
CA ALA A 56 11.58 -10.72 42.48
C ALA A 56 12.62 -11.62 41.79
N LYS A 57 13.26 -12.54 42.53
CA LYS A 57 14.14 -13.58 41.94
C LYS A 57 13.41 -14.62 41.09
N THR A 58 12.08 -14.74 41.17
CA THR A 58 11.29 -15.63 40.30
C THR A 58 10.93 -15.03 38.94
N LEU A 59 11.69 -14.04 38.44
CA LEU A 59 11.65 -13.65 37.02
C LEU A 59 11.76 -14.84 36.04
N ASN A 60 12.40 -15.94 36.47
CA ASN A 60 12.57 -17.16 35.68
C ASN A 60 11.55 -18.27 35.96
N HIS A 61 10.55 -18.05 36.82
CA HIS A 61 9.56 -19.09 37.09
C HIS A 61 8.58 -19.16 35.92
N ARG A 62 8.63 -20.27 35.17
CA ARG A 62 7.86 -20.51 33.94
C ARG A 62 6.39 -20.10 34.05
N TRP A 63 5.72 -20.40 35.17
CA TRP A 63 4.33 -20.01 35.39
C TRP A 63 4.10 -18.49 35.45
N GLN A 64 5.02 -17.72 36.03
CA GLN A 64 4.92 -16.26 36.07
C GLN A 64 5.15 -15.64 34.68
N ILE A 65 6.08 -16.20 33.91
CA ILE A 65 6.29 -15.83 32.50
C ILE A 65 5.01 -16.11 31.69
N GLU A 66 4.43 -17.30 31.82
CA GLU A 66 3.19 -17.69 31.15
C GLU A 66 2.01 -16.78 31.55
N ASN A 67 1.87 -16.41 32.83
CA ASN A 67 0.82 -15.49 33.27
C ASN A 67 1.02 -14.07 32.76
N ARG A 68 2.25 -13.56 32.73
CA ARG A 68 2.55 -12.22 32.18
C ARG A 68 2.30 -12.19 30.67
N LEU A 69 2.66 -13.25 29.95
CA LEU A 69 2.32 -13.41 28.53
C LEU A 69 0.80 -13.42 28.33
N LYS A 70 0.04 -14.15 29.16
CA LYS A 70 -1.44 -14.14 29.10
C LYS A 70 -2.03 -12.75 29.34
N ILE A 71 -1.58 -12.03 30.36
CA ILE A 71 -2.04 -10.66 30.66
C ILE A 71 -1.71 -9.73 29.48
N LYS A 72 -0.50 -9.83 28.92
CA LYS A 72 -0.08 -9.05 27.76
C LYS A 72 -0.95 -9.34 26.53
N MET A 73 -1.23 -10.61 26.24
CA MET A 73 -2.13 -10.98 25.14
C MET A 73 -3.54 -10.42 25.34
N ALA A 74 -4.05 -10.44 26.58
CA ALA A 74 -5.36 -9.87 26.90
C ALA A 74 -5.39 -8.33 26.76
N ILE A 75 -4.30 -7.63 27.11
CA ILE A 75 -4.17 -6.18 26.89
C ILE A 75 -4.11 -5.88 25.40
N GLN A 76 -3.31 -6.63 24.64
CA GLN A 76 -3.19 -6.48 23.18
C GLN A 76 -4.55 -6.69 22.50
N GLU A 77 -5.29 -7.73 22.88
CA GLU A 77 -6.64 -7.99 22.35
C GLU A 77 -7.61 -6.83 22.64
N LYS A 78 -7.53 -6.23 23.83
CA LYS A 78 -8.34 -5.04 24.18
C LYS A 78 -7.97 -3.83 23.31
N VAL A 79 -6.69 -3.59 23.08
CA VAL A 79 -6.19 -2.51 22.20
C VAL A 79 -6.66 -2.74 20.77
N ASP A 80 -6.52 -3.95 20.24
CA ASP A 80 -6.93 -4.30 18.89
C ASP A 80 -8.44 -4.18 18.70
N LYS A 81 -9.23 -4.59 19.70
CA LYS A 81 -10.69 -4.39 19.71
C LYS A 81 -11.06 -2.91 19.69
N LYS A 82 -10.39 -2.06 20.48
CA LYS A 82 -10.61 -0.60 20.48
C LYS A 82 -10.23 0.01 19.13
N ASN A 83 -9.09 -0.38 18.55
CA ASN A 83 -8.64 0.08 17.24
C ASN A 83 -9.59 -0.36 16.12
N ARG A 84 -10.11 -1.59 16.18
CA ARG A 84 -11.13 -2.09 15.24
C ARG A 84 -12.42 -1.28 15.32
N GLN A 85 -12.87 -0.93 16.53
CA GLN A 85 -14.04 -0.05 16.72
C GLN A 85 -13.80 1.36 16.17
N LEU A 86 -12.63 1.95 16.41
CA LEU A 86 -12.26 3.26 15.87
C LEU A 86 -12.24 3.25 14.34
N ARG A 87 -11.65 2.21 13.73
CA ARG A 87 -11.65 2.03 12.25
C ARG A 87 -13.05 1.87 11.68
N LEU A 88 -13.94 1.12 12.35
CA LEU A 88 -15.34 0.99 11.94
C LEU A 88 -16.08 2.33 11.98
N LYS A 89 -15.87 3.13 13.04
CA LYS A 89 -16.43 4.49 13.13
C LYS A 89 -15.91 5.39 12.01
N ALA A 90 -14.59 5.40 11.78
CA ALA A 90 -13.98 6.18 10.70
C ALA A 90 -14.54 5.80 9.31
N ARG A 91 -14.71 4.49 9.05
CA ARG A 91 -15.32 4.01 7.80
C ARG A 91 -16.77 4.46 7.66
N GLN A 92 -17.56 4.36 8.73
CA GLN A 92 -18.94 4.84 8.73
C GLN A 92 -19.02 6.35 8.43
N HIS A 93 -18.07 7.15 8.92
CA HIS A 93 -17.98 8.57 8.56
C HIS A 93 -17.66 8.79 7.08
N VAL A 94 -16.72 8.03 6.50
CA VAL A 94 -16.41 8.11 5.06
C VAL A 94 -17.63 7.73 4.21
N ASP A 95 -18.31 6.63 4.52
CA ASP A 95 -19.51 6.18 3.79
C ASP A 95 -20.63 7.22 3.87
N ASN A 96 -20.78 7.89 5.01
CA ASN A 96 -21.75 8.98 5.18
C ASN A 96 -21.38 10.21 4.35
N ASN A 97 -20.09 10.57 4.30
CA ASN A 97 -19.59 11.68 3.49
C ASN A 97 -19.75 11.40 1.99
N GLU A 98 -19.51 10.17 1.55
CA GLU A 98 -19.72 9.76 0.16
C GLU A 98 -21.21 9.86 -0.23
N LYS A 99 -22.11 9.36 0.61
CA LYS A 99 -23.57 9.51 0.41
C LYS A 99 -23.99 10.98 0.33
N ALA A 100 -23.43 11.84 1.19
CA ALA A 100 -23.70 13.28 1.15
C ALA A 100 -23.19 13.93 -0.14
N SER A 101 -21.99 13.56 -0.60
CA SER A 101 -21.41 14.03 -1.86
C SER A 101 -22.24 13.60 -3.08
N GLN A 102 -22.68 12.35 -3.11
CA GLN A 102 -23.57 11.82 -4.15
C GLN A 102 -24.91 12.57 -4.17
N TYR A 103 -25.49 12.86 -2.99
CA TYR A 103 -26.72 13.62 -2.87
C TYR A 103 -26.57 15.06 -3.40
N LEU A 104 -25.49 15.76 -3.01
CA LEU A 104 -25.19 17.10 -3.52
C LEU A 104 -24.99 17.11 -5.04
N SER A 105 -24.29 16.10 -5.58
CA SER A 105 -24.08 15.95 -7.02
C SER A 105 -25.39 15.78 -7.79
N ARG A 106 -26.35 15.02 -7.23
CA ARG A 106 -27.70 14.91 -7.78
C ARG A 106 -28.45 16.23 -7.75
N MET A 107 -28.43 16.94 -6.61
CA MET A 107 -29.06 18.27 -6.51
C MET A 107 -28.51 19.27 -7.53
N ILE A 108 -27.19 19.27 -7.77
CA ILE A 108 -26.56 20.13 -8.78
C ILE A 108 -27.05 19.75 -10.19
N THR A 109 -27.19 18.45 -10.47
CA THR A 109 -27.66 17.94 -11.77
C THR A 109 -29.14 18.28 -12.00
N ASP A 110 -29.98 18.14 -10.97
CA ASP A 110 -31.41 18.47 -11.02
C ASP A 110 -31.63 19.99 -11.18
N ALA A 111 -30.80 20.82 -10.55
CA ALA A 111 -30.83 22.26 -10.74
C ALA A 111 -30.48 22.66 -12.18
N ARG A 112 -29.44 22.06 -12.76
CA ARG A 112 -29.02 22.29 -14.16
C ARG A 112 -30.10 21.87 -15.16
N THR A 113 -30.73 20.73 -14.95
CA THR A 113 -31.79 20.24 -15.84
C THR A 113 -33.03 21.11 -15.77
N ASN A 114 -33.48 21.53 -14.57
CA ASN A 114 -34.63 22.42 -14.41
C ASN A 114 -34.40 23.84 -14.99
N GLU A 115 -33.19 24.39 -14.90
CA GLU A 115 -32.87 25.69 -15.52
C GLU A 115 -32.86 25.61 -17.04
N ASN A 116 -32.42 24.50 -17.64
CA ASN A 116 -32.56 24.27 -19.08
C ASN A 116 -34.02 24.19 -19.52
N THR A 117 -34.90 23.60 -18.71
CA THR A 117 -36.34 23.55 -18.98
C THR A 117 -37.01 24.93 -18.87
N ASN A 118 -36.56 25.77 -17.93
CA ASN A 118 -37.07 27.14 -17.77
C ASN A 118 -36.50 28.13 -18.80
N SER A 119 -35.26 27.93 -19.25
CA SER A 119 -34.62 28.68 -20.33
C SER A 119 -35.35 28.52 -21.68
N LEU A 120 -35.83 27.29 -21.97
CA LEU A 120 -36.67 27.01 -23.14
C LEU A 120 -38.05 27.70 -23.10
N LEU A 121 -38.51 28.14 -21.92
CA LEU A 121 -39.80 28.81 -21.74
C LEU A 121 -39.72 30.35 -21.72
N GLN A 122 -38.52 30.94 -21.59
CA GLN A 122 -38.33 32.40 -21.49
C GLN A 122 -37.68 33.06 -22.71
N GLN A 123 -37.47 32.35 -23.82
CA GLN A 123 -37.09 32.95 -25.10
C GLN A 123 -38.28 33.65 -25.78
N ASN A 124 -38.87 34.65 -25.13
CA ASN A 124 -39.63 35.71 -25.77
C ASN A 124 -39.46 37.00 -24.95
N GLU A 125 -38.88 38.01 -25.61
CA GLU A 125 -38.88 39.44 -25.23
C GLU A 125 -37.86 39.92 -24.15
N GLY A 126 -36.60 40.15 -24.53
CA GLY A 126 -35.69 40.87 -23.61
C GLY A 126 -34.31 41.36 -24.10
N THR A 127 -33.87 41.03 -25.32
CA THR A 127 -32.44 41.12 -25.72
C THR A 127 -31.94 42.50 -26.18
N ASN A 128 -32.74 43.57 -26.17
CA ASN A 128 -32.34 44.87 -26.75
C ASN A 128 -31.71 45.87 -25.77
N SER A 129 -31.85 45.72 -24.46
CA SER A 129 -31.34 46.69 -23.47
C SER A 129 -29.85 46.50 -23.15
N LEU A 130 -29.39 45.25 -23.05
CA LEU A 130 -28.02 44.90 -22.63
C LEU A 130 -26.97 45.10 -23.73
N LYS A 131 -27.34 44.89 -25.01
CA LYS A 131 -26.49 45.18 -26.19
C LYS A 131 -26.01 46.64 -26.24
N LYS A 132 -26.79 47.58 -25.68
CA LYS A 132 -26.45 49.00 -25.67
C LYS A 132 -25.44 49.35 -24.57
N LYS A 133 -25.41 48.58 -23.47
CA LYS A 133 -24.51 48.78 -22.33
C LYS A 133 -23.12 48.19 -22.58
N TRP A 134 -23.06 47.03 -23.25
CA TRP A 134 -21.80 46.36 -23.58
C TRP A 134 -20.96 47.12 -24.61
N LYS A 135 -21.59 47.68 -25.66
CA LYS A 135 -20.91 48.52 -26.65
C LYS A 135 -20.28 49.80 -26.08
N ALA A 136 -20.74 50.28 -24.91
CA ALA A 136 -20.14 51.41 -24.22
C ALA A 136 -18.83 51.02 -23.50
N LEU A 137 -18.79 49.83 -22.89
CA LEU A 137 -17.64 49.35 -22.12
C LEU A 137 -16.46 48.94 -23.01
N CYS A 138 -16.72 48.33 -24.17
CA CYS A 138 -15.66 47.95 -25.11
C CYS A 138 -14.94 49.16 -25.75
N LYS A 139 -15.51 50.37 -25.65
CA LYS A 139 -14.91 51.59 -26.21
C LYS A 139 -13.90 52.25 -25.26
N GLU A 140 -13.86 51.84 -24.00
CA GLU A 140 -12.98 52.43 -22.97
C GLU A 140 -11.71 51.61 -22.70
N GLY A 141 -11.55 50.43 -23.30
CA GLY A 141 -10.49 49.46 -22.98
C GLY A 141 -9.47 49.15 -24.08
N SER A 142 -9.24 50.04 -25.06
CA SER A 142 -8.29 49.78 -26.15
C SER A 142 -6.87 50.30 -25.81
N ASP A 143 -6.16 49.59 -24.94
CA ASP A 143 -4.70 49.66 -24.84
C ASP A 143 -4.16 48.39 -24.15
N SER A 144 -4.16 47.26 -24.87
CA SER A 144 -3.19 46.17 -24.67
C SER A 144 -3.38 45.05 -25.70
N ASN A 145 -2.24 44.60 -26.25
CA ASN A 145 -2.12 43.54 -27.24
C ASN A 145 -2.55 42.17 -26.68
N VAL A 146 -3.82 41.80 -26.86
CA VAL A 146 -4.27 40.41 -26.73
C VAL A 146 -4.77 39.94 -28.09
N THR A 147 -4.12 38.91 -28.61
CA THR A 147 -4.47 38.26 -29.88
C THR A 147 -5.85 37.61 -29.74
N LEU A 148 -6.81 38.10 -30.52
CA LEU A 148 -8.19 37.64 -30.55
C LEU A 148 -8.27 36.21 -31.10
N VAL A 149 -8.82 35.31 -30.29
CA VAL A 149 -9.37 34.02 -30.75
C VAL A 149 -10.66 34.32 -31.53
N ASP A 150 -10.92 33.60 -32.60
CA ASP A 150 -12.08 33.80 -33.47
C ASP A 150 -13.40 33.50 -32.71
N PHE A 151 -14.19 34.53 -32.42
CA PHE A 151 -15.35 34.49 -31.50
C PHE A 151 -16.70 34.54 -32.22
N ALA A 152 -16.90 33.68 -33.22
CA ALA A 152 -18.19 33.57 -33.92
C ALA A 152 -19.29 32.79 -33.14
N THR A 153 -19.05 32.39 -31.89
CA THR A 153 -19.99 31.53 -31.10
C THR A 153 -20.40 32.11 -29.74
N LEU A 154 -20.05 33.37 -29.43
CA LEU A 154 -20.45 34.03 -28.18
C LEU A 154 -21.78 34.81 -28.29
N ASP A 155 -22.27 35.06 -29.50
CA ASP A 155 -23.47 35.90 -29.73
C ASP A 155 -24.79 35.25 -29.28
N ASP A 156 -24.78 33.94 -28.98
CA ASP A 156 -25.94 33.16 -28.52
C ASP A 156 -25.89 32.81 -27.01
N MET A 157 -24.92 33.32 -26.27
CA MET A 157 -24.74 32.98 -24.86
C MET A 157 -25.55 33.93 -23.94
N PRO A 158 -26.40 33.41 -23.04
CA PRO A 158 -27.12 34.25 -22.07
C PRO A 158 -26.17 35.04 -21.17
N ASP A 159 -26.48 36.31 -20.91
CA ASP A 159 -25.64 37.23 -20.12
C ASP A 159 -25.25 36.67 -18.74
N ALA A 160 -26.12 35.86 -18.12
CA ALA A 160 -25.84 35.18 -16.85
C ALA A 160 -24.69 34.16 -16.93
N ILE A 161 -24.47 33.54 -18.09
CA ILE A 161 -23.36 32.61 -18.32
C ILE A 161 -22.05 33.39 -18.49
N LEU A 162 -22.08 34.55 -19.15
CA LEU A 162 -20.91 35.40 -19.31
C LEU A 162 -20.42 35.95 -17.95
N ASP A 163 -21.35 36.37 -17.10
CA ASP A 163 -21.06 36.81 -15.73
C ASP A 163 -20.52 35.67 -14.86
N ILE A 164 -21.11 34.46 -14.94
CA ILE A 164 -20.60 33.28 -14.21
C ILE A 164 -19.21 32.89 -14.71
N MET A 165 -18.94 32.93 -16.02
CA MET A 165 -17.62 32.58 -16.57
C MET A 165 -16.54 33.59 -16.18
N LEU A 166 -16.85 34.88 -16.17
CA LEU A 166 -15.94 35.92 -15.68
C LEU A 166 -15.66 35.77 -14.18
N ASP A 167 -16.67 35.42 -13.39
CA ASP A 167 -16.51 35.13 -11.96
C ASP A 167 -15.76 33.80 -11.72
N THR A 168 -15.92 32.78 -12.57
CA THR A 168 -15.29 31.46 -12.41
C THR A 168 -13.83 31.46 -12.86
N LEU A 169 -13.48 32.24 -13.89
CA LEU A 169 -12.11 32.40 -14.39
C LEU A 169 -11.20 33.15 -13.41
N THR A 170 -11.78 33.86 -12.44
CA THR A 170 -11.04 34.56 -11.38
C THR A 170 -10.93 33.75 -10.08
N MET A 171 -11.47 32.52 -10.01
CA MET A 171 -11.40 31.65 -8.82
C MET A 171 -10.19 30.68 -8.85
N PRO A 172 -9.22 30.78 -7.92
CA PRO A 172 -8.03 29.90 -7.87
C PRO A 172 -8.30 28.40 -7.59
N ILE A 173 -9.55 27.99 -7.38
CA ILE A 173 -9.92 26.69 -6.81
C ILE A 173 -10.07 25.55 -7.83
N LEU A 174 -10.15 25.83 -9.14
CA LEU A 174 -10.36 24.75 -10.13
C LEU A 174 -9.09 24.00 -10.56
N GLN A 175 -7.92 24.34 -10.01
CA GLN A 175 -6.66 23.68 -10.38
C GLN A 175 -6.09 22.73 -9.32
N SER A 176 -6.73 22.54 -8.16
CA SER A 176 -6.13 21.71 -7.10
C SER A 176 -7.16 21.11 -6.14
N PHE A 177 -7.56 19.86 -6.41
CA PHE A 177 -8.21 19.01 -5.41
C PHE A 177 -7.42 17.72 -5.23
N GLY A 178 -6.55 17.74 -4.23
CA GLY A 178 -5.79 16.61 -3.70
C GLY A 178 -5.48 16.82 -2.21
N VAL A 179 -6.44 17.31 -1.43
CA VAL A 179 -6.37 17.34 0.05
C VAL A 179 -7.77 17.11 0.59
N VAL A 180 -8.00 15.95 1.21
CA VAL A 180 -9.25 15.66 1.94
C VAL A 180 -9.24 16.50 3.21
N ARG A 181 -10.07 17.55 3.24
CA ARG A 181 -10.31 18.36 4.44
C ARG A 181 -11.36 17.66 5.30
N GLU A 182 -11.01 17.32 6.54
CA GLU A 182 -11.95 16.78 7.52
C GLU A 182 -12.85 17.91 8.03
N TYR A 183 -14.14 17.84 7.71
CA TYR A 183 -15.17 18.62 8.39
C TYR A 183 -15.93 17.67 9.31
N SER A 184 -15.89 17.92 10.62
CA SER A 184 -16.83 17.30 11.56
C SER A 184 -18.23 17.83 11.24
N PHE A 185 -18.98 17.05 10.45
CA PHE A 185 -20.42 17.26 10.31
C PHE A 185 -21.09 16.62 11.51
N ASP A 186 -21.19 17.37 12.60
CA ASP A 186 -22.08 16.99 13.69
C ASP A 186 -23.52 16.97 13.15
N THR A 187 -23.99 15.73 12.97
CA THR A 187 -25.35 15.29 12.67
C THR A 187 -25.97 15.69 11.32
N VAL A 188 -26.28 14.66 10.53
CA VAL A 188 -27.14 14.66 9.32
C VAL A 188 -28.48 15.41 9.52
N SER A 189 -28.94 15.59 10.77
CA SER A 189 -30.13 16.39 11.09
C SER A 189 -30.02 17.86 10.71
N ASN A 190 -28.81 18.45 10.66
CA ASN A 190 -28.63 19.85 10.28
C ASN A 190 -28.70 20.07 8.77
N ILE A 191 -28.38 19.05 7.96
CA ILE A 191 -28.50 19.10 6.49
C ILE A 191 -29.97 19.12 6.05
N ARG A 192 -30.85 18.43 6.78
CA ARG A 192 -32.31 18.45 6.50
C ARG A 192 -32.96 19.81 6.77
N ASN A 193 -32.31 20.68 7.54
CA ASN A 193 -32.78 22.02 7.88
C ASN A 193 -32.00 23.12 7.14
N LEU A 194 -31.26 22.78 6.06
CA LEU A 194 -30.62 23.79 5.22
C LEU A 194 -31.69 24.76 4.68
N PRO A 195 -31.47 26.08 4.81
CA PRO A 195 -32.45 27.06 4.33
C PRO A 195 -32.71 26.87 2.83
N ASN A 196 -33.97 27.02 2.41
CA ASN A 196 -34.40 26.90 1.01
C ASN A 196 -33.81 27.97 0.06
N LYS A 197 -32.81 28.74 0.49
CA LYS A 197 -32.25 29.88 -0.24
C LYS A 197 -30.77 29.62 -0.56
N LYS A 198 -30.49 29.52 -1.87
CA LYS A 198 -29.17 29.34 -2.50
C LYS A 198 -28.07 30.20 -1.84
N ASN A 199 -28.37 31.45 -1.51
CA ASN A 199 -27.40 32.40 -0.93
C ASN A 199 -26.98 32.04 0.51
N GLU A 200 -27.85 31.41 1.29
CA GLU A 200 -27.53 31.02 2.67
C GLU A 200 -26.65 29.76 2.71
N VAL A 201 -26.86 28.85 1.76
CA VAL A 201 -25.98 27.68 1.54
C VAL A 201 -24.58 28.11 1.12
N ILE A 202 -24.49 29.08 0.21
CA ILE A 202 -23.21 29.67 -0.23
C ILE A 202 -22.50 30.33 0.95
N GLU A 203 -23.21 31.08 1.78
CA GLU A 203 -22.58 31.80 2.90
C GLU A 203 -22.16 30.85 4.04
N TYR A 204 -22.91 29.77 4.26
CA TYR A 204 -22.51 28.69 5.16
C TYR A 204 -21.23 27.98 4.67
N ALA A 205 -21.13 27.70 3.37
CA ALA A 205 -19.91 27.15 2.77
C ALA A 205 -18.70 28.09 2.97
N LYS A 206 -18.89 29.41 2.80
CA LYS A 206 -17.83 30.40 3.08
C LYS A 206 -17.41 30.43 4.55
N GLN A 207 -18.33 30.24 5.49
CA GLN A 207 -18.00 30.16 6.91
C GLN A 207 -17.19 28.91 7.25
N LEU A 208 -17.51 27.76 6.65
CA LEU A 208 -16.75 26.52 6.82
C LEU A 208 -15.32 26.63 6.26
N MET A 209 -15.14 27.38 5.16
CA MET A 209 -13.80 27.64 4.59
C MET A 209 -12.89 28.50 5.48
N LYS A 210 -13.45 29.26 6.42
CA LYS A 210 -12.67 30.13 7.34
C LYS A 210 -12.22 29.43 8.62
N LYS A 211 -12.67 28.20 8.90
CA LYS A 211 -12.22 27.44 10.07
C LYS A 211 -10.85 26.81 9.80
N PRO A 212 -9.90 26.88 10.75
CA PRO A 212 -8.59 26.26 10.58
C PRO A 212 -8.72 24.72 10.48
N PRO A 213 -7.85 24.06 9.69
CA PRO A 213 -7.86 22.62 9.57
C PRO A 213 -7.52 21.96 10.91
N ILE A 214 -8.29 20.93 11.28
CA ILE A 214 -7.93 20.05 12.39
C ILE A 214 -6.90 19.06 11.84
N LEU A 215 -5.63 19.30 12.11
CA LEU A 215 -4.57 18.34 11.83
C LEU A 215 -4.62 17.24 12.90
N PHE A 216 -5.05 16.04 12.51
CA PHE A 216 -4.81 14.86 13.34
C PHE A 216 -3.34 14.47 13.17
N VAL A 217 -2.47 15.08 13.96
CA VAL A 217 -1.13 14.53 14.21
C VAL A 217 -1.37 13.29 15.07
N PRO A 218 -0.97 12.08 14.65
CA PRO A 218 -0.87 10.98 15.59
C PRO A 218 0.02 11.50 16.72
N ILE A 219 -0.46 11.46 17.97
CA ILE A 219 0.37 11.78 19.12
C ILE A 219 1.51 10.75 19.13
N LEU A 220 2.63 11.11 18.51
CA LEU A 220 3.95 10.61 18.84
C LEU A 220 4.34 11.43 20.06
N ASP A 221 4.66 10.73 21.14
CA ASP A 221 5.03 11.35 22.41
C ASP A 221 6.08 12.43 22.20
N ILE A 222 5.75 13.60 22.75
CA ILE A 222 6.58 14.79 22.83
C ILE A 222 7.79 14.42 23.69
N GLN A 223 8.99 14.55 23.13
CA GLN A 223 10.22 14.57 23.93
C GLN A 223 10.14 15.72 24.93
N LEU A 224 10.22 15.38 26.21
CA LEU A 224 10.50 16.36 27.25
C LEU A 224 11.97 16.76 27.12
N GLU A 225 12.19 18.03 26.80
CA GLU A 225 13.45 18.71 27.04
C GLU A 225 13.75 18.65 28.55
N ASP A 226 14.89 18.10 28.93
CA ASP A 226 15.48 18.37 30.23
C ASP A 226 16.64 19.33 30.07
N ASN A 227 16.51 20.48 30.73
CA ASN A 227 17.43 21.61 30.73
C ASN A 227 18.18 21.60 32.07
N GLY A 228 19.51 21.47 32.02
CA GLY A 228 20.44 21.83 33.10
C GLY A 228 20.60 20.76 34.17
N THR A 229 21.78 20.55 34.77
CA THR A 229 22.84 21.50 35.11
C THR A 229 24.18 20.79 35.33
N ASP A 230 25.25 21.58 35.19
CA ASP A 230 26.65 21.34 35.59
C ASP A 230 26.86 20.37 36.76
N ASP A 231 27.87 19.50 36.64
CA ASP A 231 28.94 19.51 37.66
C ASP A 231 30.27 18.92 37.15
N GLN A 232 31.33 19.54 37.66
CA GLN A 232 32.74 19.33 37.34
C GLN A 232 33.32 18.06 38.00
N ASN A 233 34.30 17.44 37.35
CA ASN A 233 35.69 17.24 37.86
C ASN A 233 36.34 15.88 37.54
N ASN A 234 37.63 16.01 37.22
CA ASN A 234 38.79 15.14 37.47
C ASN A 234 39.17 14.04 36.45
N ASP A 235 40.27 14.34 35.75
CA ASP A 235 41.57 13.65 35.83
C ASP A 235 41.56 12.13 36.03
N SER A 236 42.11 11.39 35.07
CA SER A 236 43.45 10.79 35.24
C SER A 236 43.95 10.10 33.96
N ASP A 237 45.28 9.99 33.95
CA ASP A 237 46.21 9.54 32.92
C ASP A 237 46.10 8.07 32.48
N ASP A 238 46.89 7.78 31.44
CA ASP A 238 47.49 6.47 31.09
C ASP A 238 46.56 5.37 30.55
N ASP A 239 46.68 5.05 29.26
CA ASP A 239 47.79 4.21 28.79
C ASP A 239 47.67 3.97 27.27
N THR A 240 48.72 4.36 26.55
CA THR A 240 48.98 3.99 25.17
C THR A 240 49.17 2.49 25.05
N VAL A 241 48.25 1.80 24.38
CA VAL A 241 48.46 0.43 23.90
C VAL A 241 48.19 0.36 22.40
N ASP A 242 49.30 0.27 21.67
CA ASP A 242 49.41 -0.09 20.26
C ASP A 242 49.01 -1.56 20.08
N LEU A 243 47.89 -1.81 19.40
CA LEU A 243 47.48 -3.13 18.94
C LEU A 243 46.90 -3.04 17.52
N THR A 244 47.80 -3.32 16.57
CA THR A 244 47.64 -4.30 15.48
C THR A 244 46.43 -4.16 14.55
N GLU A 245 46.78 -3.92 13.28
CA GLU A 245 46.03 -4.23 12.05
C GLU A 245 45.12 -5.46 12.19
N GLY A 246 43.81 -5.20 12.33
CA GLY A 246 42.77 -6.21 12.35
C GLY A 246 41.67 -5.84 11.37
N ASN A 247 41.70 -6.47 10.20
CA ASN A 247 40.59 -6.73 9.29
C ASN A 247 39.41 -5.73 9.38
N THR A 248 39.54 -4.60 8.68
CA THR A 248 38.37 -3.78 8.35
C THR A 248 37.44 -4.61 7.49
N ASN A 249 36.31 -4.98 8.09
CA ASN A 249 35.22 -5.70 7.47
C ASN A 249 34.60 -4.82 6.38
N GLU A 250 35.15 -4.86 5.15
CA GLU A 250 34.69 -4.11 3.97
C GLU A 250 33.27 -4.50 3.51
N ASN A 251 32.60 -5.44 4.18
CA ASN A 251 31.27 -5.94 3.81
C ASN A 251 30.10 -5.23 4.51
N ALA A 252 30.34 -4.24 5.37
CA ALA A 252 29.27 -3.39 5.91
C ALA A 252 29.20 -2.07 5.14
N ILE A 253 29.04 -2.12 3.82
CA ILE A 253 28.60 -0.94 3.07
C ILE A 253 27.21 -0.61 3.61
N PRO A 254 26.98 0.59 4.17
CA PRO A 254 25.66 0.99 4.63
C PRO A 254 24.65 0.78 3.50
N ILE A 255 23.53 0.12 3.81
CA ILE A 255 22.42 -0.19 2.90
C ILE A 255 21.83 1.06 2.21
N SER A 256 22.30 2.26 2.56
CA SER A 256 22.12 3.55 1.89
C SER A 256 22.94 3.72 0.60
N LEU A 257 23.18 2.66 -0.17
CA LEU A 257 23.43 2.83 -1.61
C LEU A 257 22.08 3.25 -2.19
N SER A 258 21.97 4.52 -2.61
CA SER A 258 20.74 5.13 -3.12
C SER A 258 20.07 4.21 -4.15
N GLN A 259 19.06 3.48 -3.72
CA GLN A 259 18.38 2.54 -4.60
C GLN A 259 17.68 3.38 -5.67
N LYS A 260 18.01 3.13 -6.94
CA LYS A 260 17.37 3.84 -8.05
C LYS A 260 15.84 3.75 -7.92
N LYS A 261 15.16 4.87 -8.14
CA LYS A 261 13.71 4.97 -8.17
C LYS A 261 13.13 4.28 -9.41
N PRO A 262 11.87 3.82 -9.37
CA PRO A 262 11.17 3.27 -10.53
C PRO A 262 11.24 4.18 -11.77
N SER A 263 11.10 5.50 -11.58
CA SER A 263 11.17 6.49 -12.65
C SER A 263 12.51 6.49 -13.41
N GLU A 264 13.62 6.17 -12.73
CA GLU A 264 14.94 6.13 -13.37
C GLU A 264 15.06 4.92 -14.32
N TYR A 265 14.56 3.75 -13.91
CA TYR A 265 14.48 2.59 -14.81
C TYR A 265 13.57 2.85 -16.02
N LEU A 266 12.48 3.57 -15.80
CA LEU A 266 11.60 3.98 -16.90
C LEU A 266 12.26 4.96 -17.86
N GLN A 267 13.26 5.75 -17.45
CA GLN A 267 14.02 6.63 -18.33
C GLN A 267 15.09 5.85 -19.13
N GLU A 268 15.59 4.73 -18.61
CA GLU A 268 16.63 3.91 -19.24
C GLU A 268 16.10 3.08 -20.43
N ALA A 269 16.30 3.59 -21.65
CA ALA A 269 15.85 2.92 -22.88
C ALA A 269 16.39 1.47 -23.02
N ILE A 270 17.63 1.23 -22.59
CA ILE A 270 18.24 -0.11 -22.62
C ILE A 270 17.45 -1.07 -21.71
N TRP A 271 17.10 -0.65 -20.50
CA TRP A 271 16.32 -1.46 -19.57
C TRP A 271 14.93 -1.76 -20.13
N ARG A 272 14.25 -0.75 -20.71
CA ARG A 272 12.95 -0.95 -21.37
C ARG A 272 13.02 -1.94 -22.54
N ARG A 273 14.12 -1.96 -23.31
CA ARG A 273 14.35 -2.94 -24.39
C ARG A 273 14.49 -4.35 -23.83
N LYS A 274 15.28 -4.53 -22.77
CA LYS A 274 15.40 -5.82 -22.06
C LYS A 274 14.05 -6.30 -21.55
N PHE A 275 13.26 -5.40 -20.96
CA PHE A 275 11.91 -5.68 -20.48
C PHE A 275 11.00 -6.15 -21.62
N SER A 276 10.88 -5.36 -22.69
CA SER A 276 10.01 -5.69 -23.81
C SER A 276 10.44 -6.95 -24.56
N ALA A 277 11.73 -7.28 -24.58
CA ALA A 277 12.23 -8.52 -25.18
C ALA A 277 11.83 -9.75 -24.36
N SER A 278 11.90 -9.66 -23.03
CA SER A 278 11.87 -10.85 -22.16
C SER A 278 10.51 -11.11 -21.52
N ILE A 279 9.73 -10.06 -21.28
CA ILE A 279 8.43 -10.18 -20.64
C ILE A 279 7.36 -10.40 -21.69
N LYS A 280 6.57 -11.46 -21.49
CA LYS A 280 5.45 -11.88 -22.32
C LYS A 280 4.14 -11.71 -21.54
N GLY A 281 3.00 -11.89 -22.22
CA GLY A 281 1.68 -11.78 -21.60
C GLY A 281 1.30 -10.36 -21.16
N VAL A 282 2.06 -9.35 -21.60
CA VAL A 282 1.78 -7.92 -21.41
C VAL A 282 1.50 -7.27 -22.75
N ARG A 283 0.78 -6.15 -22.76
CA ARG A 283 0.55 -5.38 -23.99
C ARG A 283 1.89 -4.98 -24.61
N ARG A 284 1.97 -4.95 -25.94
CA ARG A 284 3.15 -4.47 -26.67
C ARG A 284 3.51 -3.06 -26.20
N ILE A 285 4.76 -2.88 -25.80
CA ILE A 285 5.31 -1.62 -25.32
C ILE A 285 6.16 -1.02 -26.43
N GLU A 286 5.93 0.26 -26.71
CA GLU A 286 6.73 1.03 -27.65
C GLU A 286 7.95 1.57 -26.90
N VAL A 287 9.10 0.96 -27.17
CA VAL A 287 10.28 1.10 -26.30
C VAL A 287 11.07 2.37 -26.57
N ASP A 288 11.03 2.84 -27.81
CA ASP A 288 11.80 3.99 -28.28
C ASP A 288 11.11 5.33 -28.02
N GLU A 289 9.86 5.31 -27.54
CA GLU A 289 9.17 6.52 -27.11
C GLU A 289 9.65 6.98 -25.74
N GLU A 290 9.59 8.30 -25.53
CA GLU A 290 9.82 8.89 -24.22
C GLU A 290 8.66 8.52 -23.30
N VAL A 291 8.98 8.00 -22.11
CA VAL A 291 7.96 7.66 -21.13
C VAL A 291 7.36 8.95 -20.55
N GLU A 292 6.03 9.03 -20.49
CA GLU A 292 5.32 10.16 -19.89
C GLU A 292 5.73 10.37 -18.42
N ASP A 293 5.86 11.63 -17.99
CA ASP A 293 6.19 11.97 -16.60
C ASP A 293 5.14 11.44 -15.61
N THR A 294 3.88 11.42 -16.04
CA THR A 294 2.76 10.90 -15.24
C THR A 294 2.95 9.42 -14.89
N LEU A 295 3.45 8.62 -15.84
CA LEU A 295 3.75 7.20 -15.65
C LEU A 295 4.94 7.00 -14.69
N LYS A 296 5.96 7.87 -14.78
CA LYS A 296 7.13 7.87 -13.87
C LYS A 296 6.71 8.16 -12.44
N GLU A 297 5.84 9.15 -12.24
CA GLU A 297 5.28 9.50 -10.94
C GLU A 297 4.43 8.37 -10.36
N ASP A 298 3.53 7.78 -11.17
CA ASP A 298 2.71 6.65 -10.75
C ASP A 298 3.56 5.44 -10.35
N ALA A 299 4.67 5.17 -11.04
CA ALA A 299 5.60 4.11 -10.69
C ALA A 299 6.30 4.36 -9.34
N ASN A 300 6.65 5.62 -9.03
CA ASN A 300 7.23 5.99 -7.75
C ASN A 300 6.21 5.85 -6.60
N VAL A 301 4.97 6.31 -6.81
CA VAL A 301 3.87 6.13 -5.84
C VAL A 301 3.59 4.64 -5.61
N LEU A 302 3.62 3.83 -6.67
CA LEU A 302 3.47 2.38 -6.54
C LEU A 302 4.54 1.78 -5.62
N LEU A 303 5.81 2.21 -5.73
CA LEU A 303 6.87 1.73 -4.85
C LEU A 303 6.59 2.03 -3.37
N GLU A 304 6.17 3.26 -3.05
CA GLU A 304 5.82 3.63 -1.67
C GLU A 304 4.71 2.74 -1.11
N ILE A 305 3.67 2.47 -1.92
CA ILE A 305 2.57 1.58 -1.55
C ILE A 305 3.06 0.14 -1.34
N LEU A 306 3.86 -0.40 -2.28
CA LEU A 306 4.32 -1.79 -2.20
C LEU A 306 5.35 -1.99 -1.08
N GLN A 307 6.22 -1.02 -0.79
CA GLN A 307 7.15 -1.09 0.34
C GLN A 307 6.39 -1.19 1.67
N ASN A 308 5.37 -0.34 1.87
CA ASN A 308 4.55 -0.41 3.08
C ASN A 308 3.84 -1.77 3.21
N ARG A 309 3.33 -2.30 2.09
CA ARG A 309 2.66 -3.61 2.08
C ARG A 309 3.63 -4.77 2.28
N PHE A 310 4.84 -4.66 1.75
CA PHE A 310 5.89 -5.66 1.92
C PHE A 310 6.31 -5.77 3.38
N GLU A 311 6.40 -4.66 4.10
CA GLU A 311 6.66 -4.69 5.54
C GLU A 311 5.55 -5.42 6.32
N MET A 312 4.30 -5.14 6.00
CA MET A 312 3.15 -5.80 6.64
C MET A 312 2.98 -7.26 6.23
N HIS A 313 3.53 -7.67 5.09
CA HIS A 313 3.47 -9.03 4.60
C HIS A 313 4.01 -10.02 5.63
N PHE A 314 5.11 -9.66 6.27
CA PHE A 314 5.75 -10.49 7.29
C PHE A 314 4.88 -10.70 8.53
N GLU A 315 4.15 -9.67 8.97
CA GLU A 315 3.20 -9.80 10.08
C GLU A 315 2.00 -10.66 9.67
N THR A 316 1.44 -10.37 8.50
CA THR A 316 0.18 -10.97 8.01
C THR A 316 0.34 -12.46 7.74
N HIS A 317 1.49 -12.89 7.21
CA HIS A 317 1.77 -14.28 6.89
C HIS A 317 2.62 -15.00 7.96
N HIS A 318 2.83 -14.37 9.13
CA HIS A 318 3.66 -14.89 10.21
C HIS A 318 5.06 -15.31 9.71
N MET A 319 5.72 -14.40 9.00
CA MET A 319 7.03 -14.59 8.37
C MET A 319 8.13 -13.68 8.92
N ILE A 320 7.93 -13.08 10.10
CA ILE A 320 8.91 -12.14 10.68
C ILE A 320 10.33 -12.72 10.75
N ASN A 321 10.45 -14.01 11.06
CA ASN A 321 11.74 -14.72 11.13
C ASN A 321 12.43 -14.94 9.77
N TYR A 322 11.74 -14.68 8.66
CA TYR A 322 12.28 -14.83 7.31
C TYR A 322 12.60 -13.48 6.66
N ARG A 323 12.40 -12.36 7.35
CA ARG A 323 12.63 -11.01 6.80
C ARG A 323 14.05 -10.84 6.26
N GLU A 324 15.03 -11.40 6.97
CA GLU A 324 16.44 -11.34 6.60
C GLU A 324 16.87 -12.47 5.66
N HIS A 325 15.95 -13.35 5.24
CA HIS A 325 16.29 -14.40 4.28
C HIS A 325 16.61 -13.80 2.91
N GLU A 326 17.65 -14.32 2.24
CA GLU A 326 18.18 -13.78 0.98
C GLU A 326 17.13 -13.54 -0.11
N CYS A 327 16.12 -14.40 -0.22
CA CYS A 327 15.00 -14.21 -1.16
C CYS A 327 14.19 -12.92 -0.91
N PHE A 328 13.95 -12.56 0.36
CA PHE A 328 13.19 -11.36 0.72
C PHE A 328 14.04 -10.11 0.62
N VAL A 329 15.32 -10.18 1.03
CA VAL A 329 16.30 -9.10 0.79
C VAL A 329 16.42 -8.83 -0.72
N TRP A 330 16.54 -9.89 -1.53
CA TRP A 330 16.57 -9.78 -2.99
C TRP A 330 15.28 -9.17 -3.57
N THR A 331 14.13 -9.52 -2.99
CA THR A 331 12.84 -8.95 -3.39
C THR A 331 12.78 -7.45 -3.13
N GLU A 332 13.17 -7.01 -1.93
CA GLU A 332 13.22 -5.60 -1.56
C GLU A 332 14.13 -4.79 -2.52
N ARG A 333 15.29 -5.35 -2.88
CA ARG A 333 16.22 -4.73 -3.84
C ARG A 333 15.64 -4.63 -5.26
N ASN A 334 14.77 -5.55 -5.65
CA ASN A 334 14.12 -5.55 -6.97
C ASN A 334 12.79 -4.82 -7.02
N LEU A 335 12.22 -4.43 -5.89
CA LEU A 335 10.90 -3.80 -5.83
C LEU A 335 10.77 -2.54 -6.72
N PRO A 336 11.77 -1.63 -6.81
CA PRO A 336 11.70 -0.50 -7.73
C PRO A 336 11.62 -0.90 -9.22
N ARG A 337 12.35 -1.94 -9.63
CA ARG A 337 12.32 -2.48 -11.00
C ARG A 337 10.97 -3.12 -11.31
N LEU A 338 10.40 -3.83 -10.34
CA LEU A 338 9.07 -4.42 -10.46
C LEU A 338 7.99 -3.34 -10.55
N CYS A 339 8.08 -2.27 -9.77
CA CYS A 339 7.14 -1.15 -9.86
C CYS A 339 7.22 -0.46 -11.23
N ALA A 340 8.43 -0.24 -11.75
CA ALA A 340 8.63 0.26 -13.12
C ALA A 340 8.01 -0.69 -14.15
N ALA A 341 8.27 -2.00 -14.05
CA ALA A 341 7.76 -3.03 -14.95
C ALA A 341 6.23 -3.13 -14.96
N ILE A 342 5.59 -3.19 -13.78
CA ILE A 342 4.13 -3.29 -13.64
C ILE A 342 3.44 -2.05 -14.20
N THR A 343 4.02 -0.87 -13.97
CA THR A 343 3.49 0.40 -14.48
C THR A 343 3.69 0.53 -15.99
N LEU A 344 4.86 0.14 -16.52
CA LEU A 344 5.15 0.10 -17.95
C LEU A 344 4.22 -0.87 -18.70
N ALA A 345 3.88 -2.01 -18.09
CA ALA A 345 2.89 -2.95 -18.60
C ALA A 345 1.44 -2.41 -18.57
N SER A 346 1.22 -1.21 -18.01
CA SER A 346 -0.11 -0.62 -17.80
C SER A 346 -1.04 -1.48 -16.95
N HIS A 347 -0.49 -2.27 -16.02
CA HIS A 347 -1.26 -3.14 -15.13
C HIS A 347 -1.81 -2.40 -13.89
N THR A 348 -1.39 -1.16 -13.65
CA THR A 348 -1.88 -0.32 -12.55
C THR A 348 -3.17 0.43 -12.93
N LYS A 349 -3.89 0.94 -11.92
CA LYS A 349 -4.91 1.96 -12.15
C LYS A 349 -4.24 3.25 -12.63
N LYS A 350 -4.93 3.97 -13.52
CA LYS A 350 -4.47 5.26 -14.03
C LYS A 350 -4.44 6.31 -12.92
N ASP A 351 -3.45 7.21 -12.96
CA ASP A 351 -3.35 8.37 -12.10
C ASP A 351 -3.33 7.97 -10.61
N LEU A 352 -2.49 6.98 -10.30
CA LEU A 352 -2.40 6.35 -8.98
C LEU A 352 -2.07 7.39 -7.89
N ARG A 353 -1.27 8.41 -8.22
CA ARG A 353 -0.92 9.54 -7.33
C ARG A 353 -2.13 10.32 -6.80
N ASN A 354 -3.23 10.34 -7.55
CA ASN A 354 -4.44 11.09 -7.19
C ASN A 354 -5.50 10.19 -6.54
N GLN A 355 -5.19 8.90 -6.32
CA GLN A 355 -6.10 7.95 -5.70
C GLN A 355 -5.83 7.80 -4.21
N PHE A 356 -6.91 7.68 -3.44
CA PHE A 356 -6.82 7.29 -2.05
C PHE A 356 -6.59 5.77 -1.94
N VAL A 357 -5.32 5.38 -1.81
CA VAL A 357 -4.93 3.97 -1.69
C VAL A 357 -4.77 3.60 -0.21
N THR A 358 -5.60 2.67 0.25
CA THR A 358 -5.46 2.04 1.57
C THR A 358 -4.88 0.63 1.44
N ARG A 359 -4.64 -0.04 2.57
CA ARG A 359 -4.25 -1.46 2.62
C ARG A 359 -5.27 -2.39 1.94
N SER A 360 -6.54 -1.99 1.93
CA SER A 360 -7.64 -2.78 1.35
C SER A 360 -7.94 -2.42 -0.10
N THR A 361 -7.30 -1.38 -0.65
CA THR A 361 -7.57 -0.90 -2.01
C THR A 361 -6.64 -1.62 -2.99
N THR A 362 -7.15 -2.33 -3.99
CA THR A 362 -6.28 -2.82 -5.07
C THR A 362 -5.71 -1.64 -5.89
N VAL A 363 -4.44 -1.73 -6.29
CA VAL A 363 -3.80 -0.77 -7.20
C VAL A 363 -3.77 -1.26 -8.65
N LEU A 364 -4.22 -2.49 -8.90
CA LEU A 364 -4.32 -3.05 -10.25
C LEU A 364 -5.50 -2.44 -11.01
N GLY A 365 -5.28 -2.20 -12.30
CA GLY A 365 -6.33 -1.80 -13.23
C GLY A 365 -7.39 -2.88 -13.37
N ASN A 366 -8.61 -2.49 -13.74
CA ASN A 366 -9.66 -3.46 -14.05
C ASN A 366 -9.40 -4.02 -15.48
N PRO A 367 -9.39 -5.36 -15.67
CA PRO A 367 -9.11 -5.94 -16.98
C PRO A 367 -10.21 -5.67 -18.02
N CYS A 368 -11.40 -5.23 -17.58
CA CYS A 368 -12.59 -5.06 -18.42
C CYS A 368 -12.93 -3.59 -18.79
N THR A 369 -12.14 -2.59 -18.41
CA THR A 369 -12.52 -1.16 -18.54
C THR A 369 -12.31 -0.52 -19.92
N SER A 370 -11.76 -1.24 -20.89
CA SER A 370 -11.56 -0.70 -22.24
C SER A 370 -11.89 -1.72 -23.32
N THR A 371 -12.04 -1.25 -24.56
CA THR A 371 -12.26 -2.10 -25.74
C THR A 371 -11.13 -3.09 -25.97
N THR A 372 -9.94 -2.86 -25.38
CA THR A 372 -8.80 -3.78 -25.39
C THR A 372 -8.27 -3.97 -23.98
N SER A 373 -8.53 -5.13 -23.35
CA SER A 373 -8.03 -5.46 -22.01
C SER A 373 -6.53 -5.15 -21.88
N ILE A 374 -6.17 -4.44 -20.81
CA ILE A 374 -4.76 -4.16 -20.46
C ILE A 374 -4.01 -5.43 -20.04
N PHE A 375 -4.74 -6.46 -19.58
CA PHE A 375 -4.20 -7.76 -19.20
C PHE A 375 -4.46 -8.78 -20.31
N CYS A 376 -3.46 -9.59 -20.64
CA CYS A 376 -3.65 -10.75 -21.51
C CYS A 376 -4.33 -11.88 -20.72
N ASN A 377 -5.32 -12.54 -21.32
CA ASN A 377 -5.98 -13.70 -20.70
C ASN A 377 -5.05 -14.92 -20.77
N ALA A 378 -4.68 -15.46 -19.62
CA ALA A 378 -3.70 -16.55 -19.52
C ALA A 378 -4.22 -17.88 -20.07
N ARG A 379 -5.55 -18.00 -20.29
CA ARG A 379 -6.17 -19.17 -20.93
C ARG A 379 -6.11 -19.13 -22.46
N ASP A 380 -5.79 -17.98 -23.04
CA ASP A 380 -5.72 -17.83 -24.50
C ASP A 380 -4.31 -18.19 -25.01
N GLU A 381 -4.23 -18.83 -26.17
CA GLU A 381 -2.94 -18.97 -26.88
C GLU A 381 -2.45 -17.59 -27.34
N PRO A 382 -1.15 -17.26 -27.22
CA PRO A 382 -0.02 -18.15 -26.88
C PRO A 382 0.33 -18.20 -25.38
N TYR A 383 -0.49 -17.66 -24.49
CA TYR A 383 -0.12 -17.39 -23.10
C TYR A 383 -0.20 -18.60 -22.17
N THR A 384 -0.86 -19.67 -22.60
CA THR A 384 -1.09 -20.91 -21.84
C THR A 384 0.20 -21.56 -21.33
N LYS A 385 1.31 -21.39 -22.06
CA LYS A 385 2.62 -22.01 -21.80
C LYS A 385 3.59 -21.13 -21.02
N LEU A 386 3.20 -19.90 -20.69
CA LEU A 386 4.08 -18.97 -19.99
C LEU A 386 4.31 -19.38 -18.53
N HIS A 387 5.44 -18.92 -18.01
CA HIS A 387 5.84 -18.97 -16.61
C HIS A 387 5.80 -17.55 -16.00
N GLY A 388 5.86 -17.45 -14.67
CA GLY A 388 5.79 -16.19 -13.93
C GLY A 388 4.53 -16.09 -13.09
N CYS A 389 3.92 -14.90 -13.04
CA CYS A 389 2.72 -14.64 -12.26
C CYS A 389 1.46 -14.70 -13.13
N TYR A 390 0.43 -15.41 -12.65
CA TYR A 390 -0.94 -15.27 -13.12
C TYR A 390 -1.82 -14.68 -12.01
N LEU A 391 -2.95 -14.10 -12.42
CA LEU A 391 -3.90 -13.43 -11.55
C LEU A 391 -5.30 -14.00 -11.77
N TYR A 392 -6.08 -14.20 -10.71
CA TYR A 392 -7.51 -14.47 -10.83
C TYR A 392 -8.32 -13.21 -10.60
N TYR A 393 -9.19 -12.92 -11.57
CA TYR A 393 -10.19 -11.87 -11.48
C TYR A 393 -11.58 -12.48 -11.41
N ASP A 394 -12.32 -12.14 -10.37
CA ASP A 394 -13.72 -12.49 -10.24
C ASP A 394 -14.55 -11.45 -11.02
N ARG A 395 -15.20 -11.91 -12.11
CA ARG A 395 -16.05 -11.05 -12.95
C ARG A 395 -17.29 -10.58 -12.22
N GLU A 396 -17.82 -11.36 -11.28
CA GLU A 396 -19.08 -11.06 -10.61
C GLU A 396 -18.89 -9.96 -9.57
N SER A 397 -17.88 -10.09 -8.71
CA SER A 397 -17.55 -9.03 -7.73
C SER A 397 -16.74 -7.88 -8.33
N GLY A 398 -16.15 -8.07 -9.50
CA GLY A 398 -15.31 -7.09 -10.18
C GLY A 398 -13.94 -6.90 -9.52
N LYS A 399 -13.40 -7.92 -8.87
CA LYS A 399 -12.21 -7.84 -8.02
C LYS A 399 -11.09 -8.77 -8.45
N TRP A 400 -9.86 -8.33 -8.21
CA TRP A 400 -8.70 -9.22 -8.17
C TRP A 400 -8.71 -9.98 -6.86
N VAL A 401 -8.75 -11.31 -6.93
CA VAL A 401 -8.97 -12.15 -5.74
C VAL A 401 -7.75 -13.00 -5.38
N ARG A 402 -6.78 -13.14 -6.29
CA ARG A 402 -5.61 -13.97 -6.06
C ARG A 402 -4.50 -13.70 -7.08
N SER A 403 -3.25 -13.70 -6.64
CA SER A 403 -2.08 -13.96 -7.49
C SER A 403 -1.61 -15.41 -7.30
N GLY A 404 -0.91 -15.93 -8.29
CA GLY A 404 -0.27 -17.22 -8.21
C GLY A 404 0.93 -17.35 -9.13
N LYS A 405 1.86 -18.25 -8.83
CA LYS A 405 2.99 -18.55 -9.71
C LYS A 405 2.86 -19.81 -10.54
N ALA A 406 3.46 -19.78 -11.72
CA ALA A 406 3.82 -20.95 -12.53
C ALA A 406 5.32 -20.90 -12.88
N GLY A 407 6.02 -22.03 -12.77
CA GLY A 407 7.43 -22.15 -13.11
C GLY A 407 8.28 -22.82 -12.02
N GLY A 408 9.54 -23.07 -12.38
CA GLY A 408 10.60 -23.61 -11.51
C GLY A 408 11.10 -25.01 -11.86
N ASN A 409 10.32 -25.82 -12.60
CA ASN A 409 10.68 -27.20 -12.97
C ASN A 409 10.56 -27.49 -14.48
N GLY A 410 10.46 -26.45 -15.30
CA GLY A 410 10.24 -26.53 -16.75
C GLY A 410 8.87 -27.06 -17.19
N LYS A 411 8.01 -27.52 -16.27
CA LYS A 411 6.73 -28.20 -16.58
C LYS A 411 5.49 -27.43 -16.12
N THR A 412 5.62 -26.66 -15.05
CA THR A 412 4.50 -25.92 -14.47
C THR A 412 4.25 -24.63 -15.25
N THR A 413 3.21 -24.63 -16.07
CA THR A 413 2.74 -23.51 -16.91
C THR A 413 1.45 -22.90 -16.37
N PHE A 414 1.00 -21.77 -16.93
CA PHE A 414 -0.31 -21.20 -16.58
C PHE A 414 -1.46 -22.19 -16.81
N GLN A 415 -1.47 -22.91 -17.94
CA GLN A 415 -2.50 -23.92 -18.20
C GLN A 415 -2.45 -25.09 -17.22
N SER A 416 -1.26 -25.60 -16.87
CA SER A 416 -1.17 -26.71 -15.91
C SER A 416 -1.66 -26.27 -14.53
N ARG A 417 -1.34 -25.03 -14.12
CA ARG A 417 -1.86 -24.44 -12.87
C ARG A 417 -3.36 -24.27 -12.89
N ASP A 418 -3.94 -23.72 -13.95
CA ASP A 418 -5.41 -23.56 -14.07
C ASP A 418 -6.14 -24.90 -13.92
N LYS A 419 -5.60 -25.98 -14.51
CA LYS A 419 -6.10 -27.36 -14.34
C LYS A 419 -5.96 -27.88 -12.91
N GLU A 420 -4.83 -27.61 -12.24
CA GLU A 420 -4.62 -27.94 -10.82
C GLU A 420 -5.63 -27.22 -9.93
N HIS A 421 -5.84 -25.92 -10.14
CA HIS A 421 -6.81 -25.12 -9.40
C HIS A 421 -8.25 -25.59 -9.62
N ALA A 422 -8.63 -25.90 -10.86
CA ALA A 422 -9.93 -26.46 -11.18
C ALA A 422 -10.16 -27.84 -10.52
N LYS A 423 -9.11 -28.63 -10.34
CA LYS A 423 -9.21 -29.89 -9.59
C LYS A 423 -9.38 -29.62 -8.09
N ALA A 424 -8.57 -28.73 -7.54
CA ALA A 424 -8.63 -28.38 -6.13
C ALA A 424 -9.95 -27.69 -5.73
N SER A 425 -10.60 -26.97 -6.65
CA SER A 425 -11.94 -26.40 -6.44
C SER A 425 -13.05 -27.44 -6.33
N ARG A 426 -12.87 -28.63 -6.91
CA ARG A 426 -13.79 -29.77 -6.72
C ARG A 426 -13.55 -30.50 -5.41
N GLU A 427 -12.32 -30.50 -4.94
CA GLU A 427 -11.87 -31.22 -3.74
C GLU A 427 -11.89 -30.34 -2.48
N LEU A 428 -12.19 -29.04 -2.61
CA LEU A 428 -12.23 -28.05 -1.52
C LEU A 428 -10.95 -28.02 -0.67
N GLN A 429 -9.78 -28.14 -1.32
CA GLN A 429 -8.48 -28.33 -0.64
C GLN A 429 -8.00 -27.15 0.22
N SER A 430 -8.65 -25.97 0.14
CA SER A 430 -8.27 -24.79 0.91
C SER A 430 -9.43 -23.80 1.03
N SER A 431 -9.28 -22.80 1.91
CA SER A 431 -10.24 -21.71 2.10
C SER A 431 -10.58 -20.98 0.79
N PHE A 432 -9.59 -20.79 -0.10
CA PHE A 432 -9.81 -20.20 -1.42
C PHE A 432 -10.76 -21.06 -2.26
N TYR A 433 -10.57 -22.37 -2.29
CA TYR A 433 -11.42 -23.30 -3.05
C TYR A 433 -12.77 -23.54 -2.39
N MET A 434 -12.91 -23.30 -1.08
CA MET A 434 -14.21 -23.22 -0.44
C MET A 434 -14.96 -21.96 -0.87
N ALA A 435 -14.28 -20.82 -0.98
CA ALA A 435 -14.87 -19.57 -1.46
C ALA A 435 -15.23 -19.63 -2.95
N TYR A 436 -14.38 -20.22 -3.78
CA TYR A 436 -14.57 -20.38 -5.22
C TYR A 436 -14.60 -21.86 -5.58
N ALA A 437 -15.60 -22.56 -5.04
CA ALA A 437 -15.81 -23.97 -5.31
C ALA A 437 -16.19 -24.20 -6.78
N ASP A 438 -15.97 -25.40 -7.28
CA ASP A 438 -16.55 -25.82 -8.56
C ASP A 438 -18.08 -25.63 -8.50
N LYS A 439 -18.69 -25.15 -9.59
CA LYS A 439 -20.13 -24.87 -9.67
C LYS A 439 -21.00 -26.04 -9.18
N ASP A 440 -20.56 -27.27 -9.43
CA ASP A 440 -21.30 -28.50 -9.11
C ASP A 440 -21.03 -29.02 -7.68
N VAL A 441 -20.19 -28.32 -6.89
CA VAL A 441 -19.80 -28.71 -5.52
C VAL A 441 -20.34 -27.73 -4.48
N VAL A 442 -21.21 -28.20 -3.58
CA VAL A 442 -21.76 -27.38 -2.49
C VAL A 442 -20.65 -26.97 -1.52
N SER A 443 -20.55 -25.68 -1.22
CA SER A 443 -19.62 -25.12 -0.23
C SER A 443 -20.35 -24.12 0.66
N GLU A 444 -20.11 -24.19 1.97
CA GLU A 444 -20.72 -23.32 2.97
C GLU A 444 -20.19 -21.88 2.93
N CYS A 445 -18.98 -21.70 2.39
CA CYS A 445 -18.28 -20.41 2.34
C CYS A 445 -18.27 -19.80 0.93
N ARG A 446 -19.16 -20.25 0.04
CA ARG A 446 -19.16 -19.88 -1.39
C ARG A 446 -19.35 -18.36 -1.58
N GLU A 447 -18.39 -17.72 -2.21
CA GLU A 447 -18.42 -16.33 -2.67
C GLU A 447 -18.70 -16.24 -4.18
N GLY A 448 -18.26 -17.24 -4.95
CA GLY A 448 -18.49 -17.38 -6.38
C GLY A 448 -18.17 -18.80 -6.86
N SER A 449 -18.11 -19.04 -8.18
CA SER A 449 -17.63 -20.32 -8.72
C SER A 449 -16.23 -20.19 -9.33
N PHE A 450 -15.45 -21.28 -9.32
CA PHE A 450 -14.14 -21.28 -9.98
C PHE A 450 -14.25 -21.01 -11.49
N GLN A 451 -15.33 -21.47 -12.12
CA GLN A 451 -15.57 -21.29 -13.55
C GLN A 451 -15.79 -19.82 -13.93
N ASP A 452 -16.26 -18.98 -13.00
CA ASP A 452 -16.49 -17.55 -13.23
C ASP A 452 -15.22 -16.70 -13.04
N LEU A 453 -14.15 -17.30 -12.50
CA LEU A 453 -12.84 -16.66 -12.41
C LEU A 453 -12.16 -16.65 -13.77
N ASN A 454 -11.65 -15.49 -14.17
CA ASN A 454 -10.70 -15.39 -15.27
C ASN A 454 -9.28 -15.48 -14.77
N GLN A 455 -8.42 -16.17 -15.50
CA GLN A 455 -6.98 -16.13 -15.28
C GLN A 455 -6.34 -15.13 -16.25
N TYR A 456 -5.60 -14.16 -15.73
CA TYR A 456 -4.87 -13.15 -16.49
C TYR A 456 -3.37 -13.26 -16.25
N CYS A 457 -2.56 -12.85 -17.22
CA CYS A 457 -1.11 -12.75 -17.09
C CYS A 457 -0.74 -11.55 -16.21
N GLY A 458 0.05 -11.78 -15.16
CA GLY A 458 0.87 -10.73 -14.56
C GLY A 458 2.15 -10.53 -15.37
N LEU A 459 3.26 -10.22 -14.69
CA LEU A 459 4.58 -10.33 -15.30
C LEU A 459 4.87 -11.81 -15.56
N SER A 460 5.16 -12.13 -16.81
CA SER A 460 5.35 -13.50 -17.27
C SER A 460 6.44 -13.59 -18.34
N PHE A 461 6.98 -14.78 -18.56
CA PHE A 461 8.08 -15.01 -19.48
C PHE A 461 7.93 -16.39 -20.14
N ASP A 462 8.50 -16.54 -21.33
CA ASP A 462 8.67 -17.84 -21.97
C ASP A 462 9.93 -18.49 -21.39
N PRO A 463 9.89 -19.69 -20.80
CA PRO A 463 11.08 -20.36 -20.24
C PRO A 463 12.22 -20.60 -21.25
N GLU A 464 11.93 -20.55 -22.55
CA GLU A 464 12.92 -20.67 -23.62
C GLU A 464 13.56 -19.32 -24.00
N ASP A 465 13.00 -18.19 -23.58
CA ASP A 465 13.45 -16.82 -23.91
C ASP A 465 13.65 -15.99 -22.61
N VAL A 466 14.70 -16.35 -21.84
CA VAL A 466 14.94 -15.83 -20.48
C VAL A 466 16.31 -15.19 -20.28
N GLU A 467 17.08 -14.99 -21.34
CA GLU A 467 18.48 -14.55 -21.23
C GLU A 467 18.65 -13.27 -20.43
N GLN A 468 17.83 -12.24 -20.68
CA GLN A 468 17.94 -10.97 -19.95
C GLN A 468 17.42 -11.08 -18.51
N ILE A 469 16.49 -11.99 -18.23
CA ILE A 469 15.96 -12.21 -16.87
C ILE A 469 17.03 -12.86 -16.00
N LEU A 470 17.75 -13.84 -16.57
CA LEU A 470 18.75 -14.64 -15.86
C LEU A 470 20.16 -14.04 -15.88
N ASN A 471 20.40 -13.02 -16.70
CA ASN A 471 21.67 -12.31 -16.72
C ASN A 471 21.93 -11.67 -15.34
N MET A 472 22.99 -12.14 -14.69
CA MET A 472 23.32 -11.85 -13.30
C MET A 472 24.05 -10.52 -13.09
N ASP A 473 24.55 -9.89 -14.16
CA ASP A 473 25.44 -8.73 -14.05
C ASP A 473 24.78 -7.46 -14.59
N ASP A 474 24.10 -7.57 -15.74
CA ASP A 474 23.38 -6.46 -16.37
C ASP A 474 22.04 -6.97 -16.95
N GLY A 475 21.30 -7.73 -16.16
CA GLY A 475 19.99 -8.25 -16.54
C GLY A 475 18.84 -7.28 -16.30
N LEU A 476 17.63 -7.79 -16.49
CA LEU A 476 16.38 -7.13 -16.15
C LEU A 476 16.23 -6.96 -14.63
N LEU A 477 16.72 -7.94 -13.87
CA LEU A 477 16.69 -8.01 -12.41
C LEU A 477 18.10 -7.80 -11.83
N GLN A 478 18.17 -7.29 -10.62
CA GLN A 478 19.41 -7.17 -9.86
C GLN A 478 19.65 -8.42 -9.03
N TRP A 479 20.63 -9.22 -9.42
CA TRP A 479 21.09 -10.37 -8.66
C TRP A 479 22.19 -9.92 -7.69
N THR A 480 21.87 -9.87 -6.40
CA THR A 480 22.84 -9.54 -5.34
C THR A 480 23.82 -10.69 -5.12
N HIS A 481 24.98 -10.42 -4.50
CA HIS A 481 25.92 -11.50 -4.18
C HIS A 481 25.30 -12.55 -3.26
N GLY A 482 24.58 -12.12 -2.21
CA GLY A 482 23.92 -13.01 -1.26
C GLY A 482 22.93 -13.99 -1.91
N ILE A 483 22.07 -13.53 -2.83
CA ILE A 483 21.16 -14.46 -3.52
C ILE A 483 21.89 -15.38 -4.50
N LYS A 484 22.99 -14.92 -5.13
CA LYS A 484 23.81 -15.76 -6.02
C LYS A 484 24.43 -16.93 -5.24
N ASP A 485 25.03 -16.62 -4.10
CA ASP A 485 25.67 -17.60 -3.21
C ASP A 485 24.63 -18.57 -2.64
N TRP A 486 23.48 -18.05 -2.23
CA TRP A 486 22.35 -18.86 -1.77
C TRP A 486 21.86 -19.82 -2.85
N ILE A 487 21.75 -19.38 -4.11
CA ILE A 487 21.36 -20.26 -5.23
C ILE A 487 22.38 -21.39 -5.41
N GLU A 488 23.67 -21.07 -5.38
CA GLU A 488 24.74 -22.05 -5.52
C GLU A 488 24.66 -23.12 -4.41
N GLU A 489 24.48 -22.70 -3.16
CA GLU A 489 24.28 -23.61 -2.04
C GLU A 489 22.99 -24.43 -2.16
N TYR A 490 21.89 -23.79 -2.55
CA TYR A 490 20.59 -24.44 -2.69
C TYR A 490 20.65 -25.56 -3.72
N CYS A 491 21.30 -25.32 -4.87
CA CYS A 491 21.50 -26.31 -5.91
C CYS A 491 22.39 -27.47 -5.43
N LYS A 492 23.47 -27.19 -4.69
CA LYS A 492 24.34 -28.23 -4.10
C LYS A 492 23.59 -29.16 -3.15
N LYS A 493 22.58 -28.65 -2.43
CA LYS A 493 21.76 -29.42 -1.47
C LYS A 493 20.62 -30.20 -2.15
N ARG A 494 20.33 -29.94 -3.43
CA ARG A 494 19.20 -30.53 -4.16
C ARG A 494 19.68 -31.21 -5.44
N ASP A 495 19.79 -32.54 -5.41
CA ASP A 495 20.32 -33.35 -6.52
C ASP A 495 19.60 -33.19 -7.88
N ASN A 496 18.40 -32.60 -7.90
CA ASN A 496 17.53 -32.54 -9.08
C ASN A 496 17.19 -31.11 -9.56
N MET A 497 17.90 -30.08 -9.11
CA MET A 497 17.58 -28.70 -9.50
C MET A 497 18.79 -27.96 -10.06
N THR A 498 18.69 -27.54 -11.30
CA THR A 498 19.74 -26.74 -11.96
C THR A 498 19.69 -25.28 -11.50
N GLN A 499 20.80 -24.56 -11.63
CA GLN A 499 20.85 -23.12 -11.36
C GLN A 499 19.80 -22.34 -12.16
N LYS A 500 19.62 -22.67 -13.47
CA LYS A 500 18.59 -22.06 -14.33
C LYS A 500 17.19 -22.27 -13.75
N GLU A 501 16.85 -23.49 -13.36
CA GLU A 501 15.55 -23.83 -12.75
C GLU A 501 15.31 -23.08 -11.44
N THR A 502 16.34 -22.99 -10.58
CA THR A 502 16.30 -22.21 -9.34
C THR A 502 16.06 -20.74 -9.59
N GLN A 503 16.78 -20.12 -10.52
CA GLN A 503 16.57 -18.72 -10.85
C GLN A 503 15.16 -18.47 -11.40
N LEU A 504 14.67 -19.31 -12.32
CA LEU A 504 13.32 -19.18 -12.87
C LEU A 504 12.23 -19.38 -11.81
N MET A 505 12.44 -20.29 -10.86
CA MET A 505 11.56 -20.46 -9.70
C MET A 505 11.52 -19.18 -8.86
N LEU A 506 12.68 -18.61 -8.54
CA LEU A 506 12.78 -17.38 -7.74
C LEU A 506 12.15 -16.19 -8.46
N VAL A 507 12.35 -16.06 -9.77
CA VAL A 507 11.71 -15.01 -10.58
C VAL A 507 10.19 -15.15 -10.55
N ALA A 508 9.66 -16.38 -10.66
CA ALA A 508 8.22 -16.60 -10.61
C ALA A 508 7.63 -16.24 -9.23
N TYR A 509 8.31 -16.57 -8.14
CA TYR A 509 7.94 -16.11 -6.79
C TYR A 509 8.02 -14.60 -6.64
N LEU A 510 9.08 -13.97 -7.15
CA LEU A 510 9.28 -12.52 -7.12
C LEU A 510 8.11 -11.79 -7.81
N PHE A 511 7.73 -12.27 -9.00
CA PHE A 511 6.61 -11.71 -9.75
C PHE A 511 5.29 -11.93 -9.02
N GLU A 512 5.02 -13.14 -8.52
CA GLU A 512 3.83 -13.45 -7.73
C GLU A 512 3.69 -12.54 -6.52
N LEU A 513 4.75 -12.38 -5.73
CA LEU A 513 4.75 -11.54 -4.54
C LEU A 513 4.52 -10.07 -4.88
N ALA A 514 5.16 -9.54 -5.93
CA ALA A 514 4.92 -8.16 -6.34
C ALA A 514 3.44 -7.89 -6.70
N TYR A 515 2.79 -8.81 -7.42
CA TYR A 515 1.36 -8.69 -7.70
C TYR A 515 0.48 -8.96 -6.50
N GLU A 516 0.89 -9.84 -5.60
CA GLU A 516 0.19 -10.08 -4.33
C GLU A 516 0.06 -8.77 -3.54
N LEU A 517 1.17 -8.03 -3.44
CA LEU A 517 1.21 -6.72 -2.81
C LEU A 517 0.35 -5.68 -3.55
N CYS A 518 0.07 -5.85 -4.85
CA CYS A 518 -0.82 -4.96 -5.59
C CYS A 518 -2.31 -5.22 -5.32
N ILE A 519 -2.69 -6.42 -4.87
CA ILE A 519 -4.08 -6.76 -4.56
C ILE A 519 -4.46 -6.16 -3.19
N GLY A 520 -5.72 -5.73 -3.03
CA GLY A 520 -6.19 -5.25 -1.73
C GLY A 520 -6.22 -6.38 -0.72
N MET A 521 -5.69 -6.17 0.49
CA MET A 521 -5.51 -7.23 1.49
C MET A 521 -6.80 -7.98 1.86
N LEU A 522 -7.97 -7.32 1.80
CA LEU A 522 -9.26 -7.96 2.11
C LEU A 522 -9.82 -8.78 0.95
N ASP A 523 -9.39 -8.49 -0.27
CA ASP A 523 -9.84 -9.19 -1.48
C ASP A 523 -8.88 -10.32 -1.86
N ASN A 524 -7.61 -10.22 -1.46
CA ASN A 524 -6.61 -11.24 -1.70
C ASN A 524 -6.89 -12.51 -0.87
N LYS A 525 -7.12 -13.61 -1.57
CA LYS A 525 -7.34 -14.95 -1.00
C LYS A 525 -6.09 -15.83 -1.07
N SER A 526 -4.95 -15.29 -1.53
CA SER A 526 -3.66 -15.96 -1.34
C SER A 526 -3.37 -16.07 0.16
N GLN A 527 -2.89 -17.24 0.56
CA GLN A 527 -2.36 -17.48 1.91
C GLN A 527 -0.86 -17.78 1.84
N SER A 528 -0.25 -17.64 0.66
CA SER A 528 1.16 -17.90 0.44
C SER A 528 1.98 -16.82 1.13
N GLY A 529 2.96 -17.23 1.91
CA GLY A 529 3.99 -16.32 2.39
C GLY A 529 4.99 -15.93 1.30
N GLY A 530 4.98 -16.64 0.16
CA GLY A 530 5.97 -16.51 -0.89
C GLY A 530 7.24 -17.28 -0.54
N PHE A 531 7.95 -17.72 -1.59
CA PHE A 531 9.23 -18.42 -1.48
C PHE A 531 9.22 -19.67 -0.58
N GLU A 532 8.08 -20.32 -0.35
CA GLU A 532 7.92 -21.46 0.59
C GLU A 532 8.92 -22.60 0.29
N ALA A 533 9.08 -22.90 -1.01
CA ALA A 533 10.03 -23.91 -1.48
C ALA A 533 11.51 -23.54 -1.24
N ALA A 534 11.82 -22.24 -1.22
CA ALA A 534 13.17 -21.72 -0.98
C ALA A 534 13.47 -21.63 0.52
N VAL A 535 12.55 -21.09 1.32
CA VAL A 535 12.74 -20.90 2.78
C VAL A 535 12.49 -22.17 3.61
N GLY A 536 12.15 -23.29 2.95
CA GLY A 536 11.94 -24.58 3.62
C GLY A 536 10.64 -24.66 4.44
N ARG A 537 9.70 -23.74 4.22
CA ARG A 537 8.38 -23.81 4.86
C ARG A 537 7.47 -24.65 3.98
N HIS A 538 6.95 -25.75 4.49
CA HIS A 538 5.83 -26.42 3.84
C HIS A 538 4.60 -26.00 4.63
N SER A 539 3.63 -25.38 3.95
CA SER A 539 2.33 -25.14 4.55
C SER A 539 1.80 -26.49 5.02
N SER A 540 1.77 -26.70 6.33
CA SER A 540 0.92 -27.71 6.94
C SER A 540 -0.52 -27.27 6.66
N ASN A 541 -1.09 -27.74 5.55
CA ASN A 541 -2.48 -27.51 5.19
C ASN A 541 -3.41 -28.08 6.27
#